data_AF-A0ABD6B7A0-F1
#
_entry.id   AF-A0ABD6B7A0-F1
#
_cell.length_a   1.000
_cell.length_b   1.000
_cell.length_c   1.000
_cell.angle_alpha   90.00
_cell.angle_beta   90.00
_cell.angle_gamma   90.00
#
_symmetry.space_group_name_H-M   'P 1'
#
loop_
_entity.id
_entity.type
_entity.pdbx_description
1 polymer ?
#
loop_
_entity_poly.entity_id
_entity_poly.type
_entity_poly.pdbx_seq_one_letter_code
_entity_poly.pdbx_strand_id
1 'polypeptide(L)'
;TRSDEMNSTIEQWIDDLVAGVDSADEAATAFETLEIGVDDVLLDTDDPDVIRETVEVRDRSERERLDLRYAEVKQVEETGAADRVCIDTGSLLEDDEGMLVGSLSRGLFFVHGETADSPYVASRPFRVNAGAVHAYVRTPEGETKYLAELQSGDRVQVADTAGHTREAIVGRVKIEKRPMFRVQAEVETDDGPDVVETLLQNAETVKVATKEGRKAVTDLEAGDEVLLYYEEGGRHFGEKIEESIIEK
;
A
#
# COMPACT_ATOMS: atom_id res chain seq x y z
N THR A 1 26.64 -19.70 9.98
CA THR A 1 26.17 -20.87 10.78
C THR A 1 26.60 -20.86 12.25
N ARG A 2 26.42 -19.71 12.91
CA ARG A 2 26.27 -19.52 14.37
C ARG A 2 26.05 -18.04 14.64
N SER A 3 26.62 -17.19 13.77
CA SER A 3 26.30 -15.77 13.64
C SER A 3 24.95 -15.55 12.94
N ASP A 4 24.69 -16.28 11.84
CA ASP A 4 23.40 -16.15 11.12
C ASP A 4 22.21 -16.67 11.93
N GLU A 5 22.37 -17.76 12.69
CA GLU A 5 21.35 -18.25 13.63
C GLU A 5 21.16 -17.31 14.83
N MET A 6 22.19 -16.54 15.21
CA MET A 6 22.10 -15.59 16.32
C MET A 6 21.48 -14.27 15.86
N ASN A 7 21.73 -13.81 14.64
CA ASN A 7 21.04 -12.67 14.03
C ASN A 7 19.56 -13.02 13.76
N SER A 8 19.26 -14.21 13.21
CA SER A 8 17.87 -14.64 13.02
C SER A 8 17.12 -14.86 14.33
N THR A 9 17.83 -15.14 15.43
CA THR A 9 17.25 -15.24 16.78
C THR A 9 17.11 -13.87 17.43
N ILE A 10 17.90 -12.85 17.06
CA ILE A 10 17.74 -11.48 17.58
C ILE A 10 16.57 -10.77 16.87
N GLU A 11 16.41 -10.97 15.56
CA GLU A 11 15.26 -10.50 14.78
C GLU A 11 13.92 -11.07 15.26
N GLN A 12 13.95 -12.18 16.01
CA GLN A 12 12.76 -12.91 16.44
C GLN A 12 12.32 -12.57 17.89
N TRP A 13 12.97 -11.60 18.57
CA TRP A 13 12.77 -11.35 20.02
C TRP A 13 12.58 -9.89 20.45
N ILE A 14 12.51 -8.93 19.54
CA ILE A 14 12.16 -7.55 19.88
C ILE A 14 10.84 -7.24 19.19
N ASP A 15 9.74 -7.58 19.86
CA ASP A 15 8.40 -7.21 19.42
C ASP A 15 8.09 -5.72 19.69
N ASP A 16 8.86 -5.04 20.55
CA ASP A 16 8.73 -3.60 20.85
C ASP A 16 10.12 -2.98 21.18
N LEU A 17 10.68 -2.19 20.26
CA LEU A 17 11.94 -1.45 20.46
C LEU A 17 11.64 -0.07 21.05
N VAL A 18 12.09 0.17 22.29
CA VAL A 18 11.93 1.47 22.98
C VAL A 18 13.27 2.19 23.10
N ALA A 19 13.39 3.40 22.54
CA ALA A 19 14.57 4.24 22.72
C ALA A 19 14.40 5.26 23.86
N GLY A 20 15.41 5.38 24.74
CA GLY A 20 15.46 6.49 25.69
C GLY A 20 15.89 7.78 24.98
N VAL A 21 15.17 8.88 25.22
CA VAL A 21 15.43 10.20 24.61
C VAL A 21 15.26 11.31 25.64
N ASP A 22 16.05 12.38 25.52
CA ASP A 22 16.01 13.52 26.44
C ASP A 22 15.33 14.76 25.80
N SER A 23 14.95 14.68 24.52
CA SER A 23 14.33 15.79 23.78
C SER A 23 13.47 15.33 22.60
N ALA A 24 12.64 16.24 22.08
CA ALA A 24 11.83 16.01 20.89
C ALA A 24 12.69 15.78 19.62
N ASP A 25 13.84 16.44 19.50
CA ASP A 25 14.77 16.24 18.38
C ASP A 25 15.41 14.83 18.41
N GLU A 26 15.72 14.33 19.61
CA GLU A 26 16.21 12.96 19.80
C GLU A 26 15.11 11.93 19.53
N ALA A 27 13.86 12.21 19.94
CA ALA A 27 12.71 11.39 19.58
C ALA A 27 12.53 11.31 18.06
N ALA A 28 12.60 12.45 17.36
CA ALA A 28 12.47 12.49 15.90
C ALA A 28 13.58 11.68 15.24
N THR A 29 14.81 11.84 15.74
CA THR A 29 15.96 11.04 15.29
C THR A 29 15.72 9.55 15.53
N ALA A 30 15.21 9.16 16.69
CA ALA A 30 14.95 7.76 17.03
C ALA A 30 13.90 7.14 16.10
N PHE A 31 12.82 7.85 15.80
CA PHE A 31 11.79 7.40 14.86
C PHE A 31 12.30 7.34 13.39
N GLU A 32 13.25 8.19 13.00
CA GLU A 32 13.75 8.27 11.61
C GLU A 32 15.01 7.41 11.31
N THR A 33 15.88 7.18 12.29
CA THR A 33 17.28 6.77 12.04
C THR A 33 17.47 5.25 11.97
N LEU A 34 16.52 4.47 12.44
CA LEU A 34 16.61 3.02 12.39
C LEU A 34 15.98 2.55 11.08
N GLU A 35 16.67 1.66 10.34
CA GLU A 35 16.10 1.00 9.15
C GLU A 35 14.76 0.29 9.45
N ILE A 36 14.46 0.08 10.74
CA ILE A 36 13.25 -0.51 11.31
C ILE A 36 12.38 0.54 12.05
N GLY A 37 12.92 1.71 12.42
CA GLY A 37 12.30 2.62 13.40
C GLY A 37 12.40 2.09 14.85
N VAL A 38 12.07 2.93 15.84
CA VAL A 38 11.65 2.45 17.18
C VAL A 38 10.13 2.44 17.23
N ASP A 39 9.54 1.47 17.92
CA ASP A 39 8.10 1.41 18.14
C ASP A 39 7.66 2.49 19.12
N ASP A 40 8.50 2.79 20.12
CA ASP A 40 8.24 3.79 21.15
C ASP A 40 9.51 4.55 21.57
N VAL A 41 9.30 5.71 22.20
CA VAL A 41 10.35 6.46 22.89
C VAL A 41 10.03 6.64 24.37
N LEU A 42 11.01 6.42 25.24
CA LEU A 42 10.95 6.75 26.65
C LEU A 42 11.60 8.13 26.85
N LEU A 43 10.77 9.16 26.95
CA LEU A 43 11.20 10.53 27.18
C LEU A 43 11.53 10.77 28.66
N ASP A 44 12.77 11.14 28.97
CA ASP A 44 13.20 11.55 30.32
C ASP A 44 13.20 13.08 30.43
N THR A 45 12.07 13.66 30.86
CA THR A 45 11.96 15.11 31.09
C THR A 45 10.91 15.46 32.14
N ASP A 46 11.18 16.53 32.89
CA ASP A 46 10.22 17.17 33.80
C ASP A 46 9.53 18.39 33.16
N ASP A 47 9.88 18.74 31.91
CA ASP A 47 9.36 19.92 31.20
C ASP A 47 8.09 19.58 30.37
N PRO A 48 6.92 20.13 30.73
CA PRO A 48 5.68 19.91 29.98
C PRO A 48 5.72 20.37 28.52
N ASP A 49 6.55 21.35 28.18
CA ASP A 49 6.66 21.83 26.79
C ASP A 49 7.39 20.78 25.93
N VAL A 50 8.47 20.19 26.44
CA VAL A 50 9.20 19.08 25.78
C VAL A 50 8.32 17.83 25.62
N ILE A 51 7.47 17.54 26.60
CA ILE A 51 6.49 16.44 26.49
C ILE A 51 5.55 16.68 25.29
N ARG A 52 4.99 17.91 25.15
CA ARG A 52 4.08 18.23 24.04
C ARG A 52 4.77 18.15 22.69
N GLU A 53 5.97 18.72 22.57
CA GLU A 53 6.76 18.65 21.33
C GLU A 53 7.09 17.20 20.95
N THR A 54 7.42 16.36 21.92
CA THR A 54 7.71 14.94 21.68
C THR A 54 6.47 14.16 21.26
N VAL A 55 5.30 14.49 21.83
CA VAL A 55 4.01 13.93 21.38
C VAL A 55 3.71 14.35 19.94
N GLU A 56 3.96 15.61 19.56
CA GLU A 56 3.79 16.07 18.17
C GLU A 56 4.78 15.40 17.21
N VAL A 57 5.98 15.06 17.67
CA VAL A 57 6.92 14.23 16.90
C VAL A 57 6.35 12.82 16.72
N ARG A 58 5.93 12.16 17.80
CA ARG A 58 5.31 10.83 17.74
C ARG A 58 4.08 10.82 16.82
N ASP A 59 3.17 11.78 16.95
CA ASP A 59 1.93 11.83 16.14
C ASP A 59 2.24 12.02 14.64
N ARG A 60 3.34 12.71 14.32
CA ARG A 60 3.83 12.81 12.93
C ARG A 60 4.54 11.54 12.46
N SER A 61 5.08 10.77 13.38
CA SER A 61 5.76 9.49 13.12
C SER A 61 4.79 8.30 13.09
N GLU A 62 3.64 8.39 13.76
CA GLU A 62 2.57 7.39 13.71
C GLU A 62 2.06 7.29 12.28
N ARG A 63 2.34 6.13 11.66
CA ARG A 63 1.89 5.84 10.31
C ARG A 63 0.44 5.36 10.36
N GLU A 64 -0.37 5.83 9.42
CA GLU A 64 -1.76 5.39 9.28
C GLU A 64 -1.82 3.86 9.21
N ARG A 65 -2.73 3.25 9.97
CA ARG A 65 -3.08 1.84 9.83
C ARG A 65 -4.44 1.73 9.18
N LEU A 66 -4.49 1.05 8.03
CA LEU A 66 -5.68 0.90 7.21
C LEU A 66 -6.47 -0.34 7.61
N ASP A 67 -7.78 -0.20 7.72
CA ASP A 67 -8.71 -1.32 7.84
C ASP A 67 -8.98 -1.93 6.46
N LEU A 68 -8.14 -2.87 6.06
CA LEU A 68 -8.30 -3.61 4.80
C LEU A 68 -9.41 -4.66 4.92
N ARG A 69 -10.18 -4.85 3.85
CA ARG A 69 -11.30 -5.79 3.76
C ARG A 69 -11.08 -6.79 2.62
N TYR A 70 -11.58 -8.01 2.81
CA TYR A 70 -11.64 -8.98 1.73
C TYR A 70 -12.96 -8.83 0.96
N ALA A 71 -12.87 -8.87 -0.36
CA ALA A 71 -13.99 -8.73 -1.29
C ALA A 71 -14.04 -9.91 -2.26
N GLU A 72 -15.24 -10.42 -2.54
CA GLU A 72 -15.40 -11.57 -3.43
C GLU A 72 -15.28 -11.13 -4.88
N VAL A 73 -14.33 -11.72 -5.61
CA VAL A 73 -14.19 -11.53 -7.05
C VAL A 73 -15.42 -12.12 -7.73
N LYS A 74 -16.18 -11.28 -8.44
CA LYS A 74 -17.36 -11.70 -9.21
C LYS A 74 -17.02 -12.01 -10.65
N GLN A 75 -16.04 -11.29 -11.21
CA GLN A 75 -15.67 -11.47 -12.60
C GLN A 75 -14.19 -11.12 -12.82
N VAL A 76 -13.53 -11.97 -13.61
CA VAL A 76 -12.22 -11.70 -14.21
C VAL A 76 -12.37 -11.86 -15.73
N GLU A 77 -12.17 -10.78 -16.47
CA GLU A 77 -12.37 -10.76 -17.92
C GLU A 77 -11.09 -10.30 -18.63
N GLU A 78 -10.61 -11.07 -19.59
CA GLU A 78 -9.57 -10.58 -20.50
C GLU A 78 -10.11 -9.43 -21.32
N THR A 79 -9.49 -8.27 -21.14
CA THR A 79 -9.74 -7.09 -21.96
C THR A 79 -8.65 -6.94 -23.03
N GLY A 80 -8.86 -6.00 -23.94
CA GLY A 80 -7.86 -5.64 -24.94
C GLY A 80 -6.60 -4.99 -24.33
N ALA A 81 -5.76 -4.44 -25.20
CA ALA A 81 -4.60 -3.69 -24.74
C ALA A 81 -5.02 -2.32 -24.17
N ALA A 82 -4.53 -2.00 -22.96
CA ALA A 82 -4.66 -0.67 -22.37
C ALA A 82 -3.28 -0.10 -22.02
N ASP A 83 -3.21 1.23 -21.87
CA ASP A 83 -2.02 1.90 -21.35
C ASP A 83 -1.94 1.64 -19.85
N ARG A 84 -0.93 0.88 -19.43
CA ARG A 84 -0.73 0.50 -18.03
C ARG A 84 0.48 1.18 -17.43
N VAL A 85 0.36 1.52 -16.16
CA VAL A 85 1.32 2.26 -15.36
C VAL A 85 2.06 1.29 -14.44
N CYS A 86 3.38 1.29 -14.53
CA CYS A 86 4.27 0.72 -13.52
C CYS A 86 4.90 1.87 -12.74
N ILE A 87 4.90 1.76 -11.41
CA ILE A 87 5.55 2.72 -10.51
C ILE A 87 6.84 2.07 -10.02
N ASP A 88 7.98 2.74 -10.24
CA ASP A 88 9.25 2.40 -9.64
C ASP A 88 9.52 3.34 -8.46
N THR A 89 9.73 2.80 -7.27
CA THR A 89 10.04 3.51 -6.03
C THR A 89 11.54 3.73 -5.87
N GLY A 90 11.90 4.72 -5.04
CA GLY A 90 13.28 4.97 -4.61
C GLY A 90 13.76 4.05 -3.50
N SER A 91 12.85 3.34 -2.84
CA SER A 91 13.11 2.33 -1.81
C SER A 91 12.70 0.94 -2.28
N LEU A 92 13.25 -0.09 -1.64
CA LEU A 92 12.78 -1.45 -1.83
C LEU A 92 11.43 -1.66 -1.12
N LEU A 93 10.67 -2.63 -1.62
CA LEU A 93 9.41 -3.14 -1.12
C LEU A 93 9.68 -4.52 -0.52
N GLU A 94 9.08 -4.76 0.63
CA GLU A 94 9.04 -6.07 1.28
C GLU A 94 8.01 -6.98 0.61
N ASP A 95 8.03 -8.25 0.99
CA ASP A 95 7.24 -9.27 0.29
C ASP A 95 5.73 -9.07 0.45
N ASP A 96 5.28 -8.66 1.63
CA ASP A 96 3.89 -8.36 1.92
C ASP A 96 3.50 -6.92 1.59
N GLU A 97 4.39 -6.13 1.01
CA GLU A 97 4.12 -4.75 0.63
C GLU A 97 3.59 -4.58 -0.80
N GLY A 98 2.81 -3.52 -0.98
CA GLY A 98 2.17 -3.17 -2.23
C GLY A 98 1.61 -1.77 -2.25
N MET A 99 0.78 -1.50 -3.25
CA MET A 99 0.04 -0.24 -3.38
C MET A 99 -1.45 -0.52 -3.55
N LEU A 100 -2.27 0.40 -3.04
CA LEU A 100 -3.72 0.36 -3.15
C LEU A 100 -4.16 1.12 -4.39
N VAL A 101 -4.82 0.41 -5.32
CA VAL A 101 -5.18 0.92 -6.66
C VAL A 101 -6.55 0.47 -7.12
N GLY A 102 -7.32 1.34 -7.77
CA GLY A 102 -8.68 0.99 -8.21
C GLY A 102 -9.24 1.96 -9.23
N SER A 103 -10.22 1.53 -10.03
CA SER A 103 -10.91 2.45 -10.96
C SER A 103 -11.79 3.46 -10.24
N LEU A 104 -12.14 3.21 -8.98
CA LEU A 104 -13.00 4.03 -8.14
C LEU A 104 -12.20 4.45 -6.90
N SER A 105 -12.25 5.73 -6.51
CA SER A 105 -11.47 6.21 -5.36
C SER A 105 -11.88 5.53 -4.04
N ARG A 106 -13.15 5.11 -3.95
CA ARG A 106 -13.72 4.39 -2.79
C ARG A 106 -13.30 2.93 -2.66
N GLY A 107 -12.72 2.32 -3.69
CA GLY A 107 -12.45 0.88 -3.73
C GLY A 107 -11.11 0.57 -4.39
N LEU A 108 -10.07 0.39 -3.57
CA LEU A 108 -8.70 0.26 -4.01
C LEU A 108 -8.16 -1.14 -3.69
N PHE A 109 -7.86 -1.92 -4.72
CA PHE A 109 -7.30 -3.26 -4.64
C PHE A 109 -5.85 -3.23 -4.18
N PHE A 110 -5.46 -4.20 -3.35
CA PHE A 110 -4.08 -4.39 -2.95
C PHE A 110 -3.28 -5.09 -4.05
N VAL A 111 -2.32 -4.39 -4.65
CA VAL A 111 -1.41 -4.94 -5.66
C VAL A 111 0.01 -4.99 -5.08
N HIS A 112 0.56 -6.20 -4.98
CA HIS A 112 1.90 -6.41 -4.44
C HIS A 112 2.99 -5.76 -5.30
N GLY A 113 4.12 -5.46 -4.64
CA GLY A 113 5.39 -5.27 -5.33
C GLY A 113 5.80 -6.49 -6.16
N GLU A 114 6.61 -6.26 -7.19
CA GLU A 114 7.26 -7.29 -8.02
C GLU A 114 8.42 -7.94 -7.22
N THR A 115 8.15 -8.37 -5.99
CA THR A 115 9.10 -8.92 -5.01
C THR A 115 9.21 -10.44 -5.12
N ALA A 116 8.12 -11.13 -5.48
CA ALA A 116 8.12 -12.57 -5.66
C ALA A 116 9.01 -12.99 -6.82
N ASP A 117 9.80 -14.04 -6.59
CA ASP A 117 10.52 -14.71 -7.64
C ASP A 117 9.57 -15.36 -8.66
N SER A 118 9.89 -15.20 -9.94
CA SER A 118 9.31 -15.97 -11.05
C SER A 118 10.41 -16.76 -11.73
N PRO A 119 10.15 -18.01 -12.17
CA PRO A 119 11.11 -18.76 -12.96
C PRO A 119 11.39 -18.12 -14.34
N TYR A 120 10.57 -17.17 -14.78
CA TYR A 120 10.66 -16.56 -16.10
C TYR A 120 11.24 -15.14 -16.07
N VAL A 121 11.10 -14.41 -14.97
CA VAL A 121 11.51 -13.01 -14.84
C VAL A 121 12.08 -12.76 -13.45
N ALA A 122 13.25 -12.10 -13.39
CA ALA A 122 13.84 -11.67 -12.13
C ALA A 122 12.94 -10.63 -11.44
N SER A 123 12.80 -10.75 -10.12
CA SER A 123 12.07 -9.81 -9.29
C SER A 123 12.67 -8.40 -9.39
N ARG A 124 11.80 -7.41 -9.22
CA ARG A 124 12.13 -5.99 -9.13
C ARG A 124 11.46 -5.46 -7.88
N PRO A 125 12.08 -5.68 -6.70
CA PRO A 125 11.51 -5.30 -5.40
C PRO A 125 11.46 -3.78 -5.18
N PHE A 126 11.40 -2.97 -6.23
CA PHE A 126 11.18 -1.53 -6.21
C PHE A 126 10.04 -1.14 -7.15
N ARG A 127 9.32 -2.12 -7.73
CA ARG A 127 8.31 -1.90 -8.76
C ARG A 127 6.95 -2.43 -8.33
N VAL A 128 5.91 -1.65 -8.59
CA VAL A 128 4.52 -2.11 -8.60
C VAL A 128 3.95 -1.97 -10.01
N ASN A 129 3.36 -3.05 -10.52
CA ASN A 129 2.59 -3.03 -11.77
C ASN A 129 1.15 -2.58 -11.47
N ALA A 130 0.99 -1.27 -11.22
CA ALA A 130 -0.14 -0.67 -10.54
C ALA A 130 -1.50 -0.88 -11.24
N GLY A 131 -1.63 -0.54 -12.52
CA GLY A 131 -2.93 -0.65 -13.19
C GLY A 131 -3.01 0.18 -14.47
N ALA A 132 -4.22 0.45 -14.96
CA ALA A 132 -4.43 1.32 -16.11
C ALA A 132 -4.29 2.82 -15.75
N VAL A 133 -3.98 3.65 -16.73
CA VAL A 133 -3.76 5.11 -16.56
C VAL A 133 -4.88 5.86 -15.83
N HIS A 134 -6.13 5.42 -15.94
CA HIS A 134 -7.29 6.05 -15.31
C HIS A 134 -7.53 5.61 -13.86
N ALA A 135 -6.85 4.55 -13.38
CA ALA A 135 -7.06 4.08 -12.03
C ALA A 135 -6.44 5.06 -11.02
N TYR A 136 -7.04 5.12 -9.84
CA TYR A 136 -6.52 5.80 -8.68
C TYR A 136 -5.44 4.98 -7.99
N VAL A 137 -4.53 5.68 -7.33
CA VAL A 137 -3.61 5.13 -6.32
C VAL A 137 -3.73 5.96 -5.05
N ARG A 138 -3.67 5.30 -3.90
CA ARG A 138 -3.64 5.98 -2.61
C ARG A 138 -2.31 6.68 -2.39
N THR A 139 -2.35 7.92 -1.93
CA THR A 139 -1.18 8.73 -1.56
C THR A 139 -1.20 8.98 -0.05
N PRO A 140 -0.10 9.52 0.53
CA PRO A 140 -0.09 9.87 1.94
C PRO A 140 -1.23 10.81 2.33
N GLU A 141 -1.52 10.90 3.63
CA GLU A 141 -2.64 11.69 4.19
C GLU A 141 -4.03 11.18 3.74
N GLY A 142 -4.07 9.98 3.15
CA GLY A 142 -5.26 9.30 2.71
C GLY A 142 -5.93 9.88 1.47
N GLU A 143 -5.19 10.67 0.70
CA GLU A 143 -5.63 11.17 -0.60
C GLU A 143 -5.53 10.09 -1.69
N THR A 144 -6.06 10.41 -2.88
CA THR A 144 -5.94 9.58 -4.08
C THR A 144 -5.55 10.43 -5.28
N LYS A 145 -4.69 9.90 -6.16
CA LYS A 145 -4.34 10.52 -7.45
C LYS A 145 -4.56 9.56 -8.59
N TYR A 146 -4.78 10.06 -9.81
CA TYR A 146 -4.75 9.21 -10.98
C TYR A 146 -3.33 8.70 -11.24
N LEU A 147 -3.20 7.43 -11.62
CA LEU A 147 -1.92 6.83 -11.98
C LEU A 147 -1.22 7.58 -13.12
N ALA A 148 -1.98 8.18 -14.04
CA ALA A 148 -1.46 9.01 -15.13
C ALA A 148 -0.84 10.34 -14.68
N GLU A 149 -1.18 10.84 -13.49
CA GLU A 149 -0.73 12.12 -12.96
C GLU A 149 0.58 12.00 -12.16
N LEU A 150 0.95 10.78 -11.76
CA LEU A 150 2.18 10.55 -11.04
C LEU A 150 3.41 10.88 -11.89
N GLN A 151 4.40 11.49 -11.24
CA GLN A 151 5.71 11.79 -11.80
C GLN A 151 6.83 11.47 -10.81
N SER A 152 8.07 11.48 -11.32
CA SER A 152 9.26 11.33 -10.46
C SER A 152 9.28 12.43 -9.39
N GLY A 153 9.56 12.04 -8.15
CA GLY A 153 9.58 12.94 -6.99
C GLY A 153 8.26 13.01 -6.24
N ASP A 154 7.16 12.50 -6.80
CA ASP A 154 5.91 12.34 -6.06
C ASP A 154 6.06 11.31 -4.94
N ARG A 155 5.16 11.39 -3.96
CA ARG A 155 5.03 10.40 -2.89
C ARG A 155 3.81 9.54 -3.11
N VAL A 156 3.94 8.25 -2.86
CA VAL A 156 2.87 7.26 -2.86
C VAL A 156 2.84 6.55 -1.51
N GLN A 157 1.66 6.08 -1.12
CA GLN A 157 1.51 5.27 0.09
C GLN A 157 1.75 3.81 -0.28
N VAL A 158 2.72 3.19 0.39
CA VAL A 158 2.92 1.74 0.41
C VAL A 158 2.17 1.20 1.61
N ALA A 159 1.49 0.08 1.44
CA ALA A 159 0.82 -0.64 2.52
C ALA A 159 1.30 -2.08 2.56
N ASP A 160 1.39 -2.66 3.75
CA ASP A 160 1.52 -4.10 3.94
C ASP A 160 0.13 -4.78 4.00
N THR A 161 0.10 -6.11 3.99
CA THR A 161 -1.16 -6.88 4.08
C THR A 161 -1.86 -6.80 5.45
N ALA A 162 -1.18 -6.30 6.49
CA ALA A 162 -1.74 -6.06 7.82
C ALA A 162 -2.32 -4.63 7.99
N GLY A 163 -2.18 -3.80 6.97
CA GLY A 163 -2.68 -2.43 6.89
C GLY A 163 -1.71 -1.38 7.36
N HIS A 164 -0.48 -1.71 7.78
CA HIS A 164 0.50 -0.67 8.12
C HIS A 164 0.94 0.04 6.85
N THR A 165 1.06 1.36 6.93
CA THR A 165 1.45 2.16 5.78
C THR A 165 2.81 2.80 5.97
N ARG A 166 3.44 3.19 4.87
CA ARG A 166 4.60 4.08 4.84
C ARG A 166 4.64 4.84 3.52
N GLU A 167 5.45 5.89 3.49
CA GLU A 167 5.65 6.64 2.26
C GLU A 167 6.79 6.05 1.42
N ALA A 168 6.65 6.13 0.10
CA ALA A 168 7.74 5.89 -0.83
C ALA A 168 7.81 7.01 -1.88
N ILE A 169 9.03 7.42 -2.22
CA ILE A 169 9.28 8.37 -3.30
C ILE A 169 9.20 7.63 -4.64
N VAL A 170 8.44 8.17 -5.58
CA VAL A 170 8.39 7.69 -6.96
C VAL A 170 9.68 8.09 -7.67
N GLY A 171 10.48 7.11 -8.08
CA GLY A 171 11.67 7.32 -8.89
C GLY A 171 11.37 7.40 -10.39
N ARG A 172 10.41 6.58 -10.86
CA ARG A 172 9.99 6.59 -12.27
C ARG A 172 8.57 6.06 -12.43
N VAL A 173 7.81 6.69 -13.31
CA VAL A 173 6.52 6.18 -13.80
C VAL A 173 6.69 5.72 -15.24
N LYS A 174 6.30 4.48 -15.53
CA LYS A 174 6.40 3.89 -16.88
C LYS A 174 5.00 3.57 -17.40
N ILE A 175 4.64 4.19 -18.52
CA ILE A 175 3.36 3.94 -19.21
C ILE A 175 3.63 3.17 -20.50
N GLU A 176 3.00 2.01 -20.67
CA GLU A 176 3.11 1.22 -21.91
C GLU A 176 1.86 0.36 -22.14
N LYS A 177 1.57 0.03 -23.40
CA LYS A 177 0.42 -0.81 -23.76
C LYS A 177 0.66 -2.27 -23.41
N ARG A 178 -0.29 -2.90 -22.70
CA ARG A 178 -0.33 -4.35 -22.49
C ARG A 178 -1.77 -4.89 -22.47
N PRO A 179 -1.94 -6.20 -22.75
CA PRO A 179 -3.17 -6.89 -22.41
C PRO A 179 -3.48 -6.77 -20.92
N MET A 180 -4.76 -6.54 -20.60
CA MET A 180 -5.23 -6.34 -19.22
C MET A 180 -6.38 -7.30 -18.90
N PHE A 181 -6.54 -7.63 -17.64
CA PHE A 181 -7.78 -8.14 -17.08
C PHE A 181 -8.60 -7.00 -16.49
N ARG A 182 -9.92 -7.05 -16.65
CA ARG A 182 -10.85 -6.35 -15.77
C ARG A 182 -11.19 -7.28 -14.62
N VAL A 183 -10.92 -6.83 -13.41
CA VAL A 183 -11.24 -7.54 -12.17
C VAL A 183 -12.35 -6.76 -11.48
N GLN A 184 -13.46 -7.44 -11.22
CA GLN A 184 -14.61 -6.89 -10.50
C GLN A 184 -14.80 -7.67 -9.20
N ALA A 185 -14.94 -6.96 -8.09
CA ALA A 185 -15.16 -7.52 -6.77
C ALA A 185 -16.35 -6.87 -6.07
N GLU A 186 -17.06 -7.65 -5.27
CA GLU A 186 -18.17 -7.21 -4.43
C GLU A 186 -17.69 -7.07 -2.98
N VAL A 187 -18.00 -5.92 -2.39
CA VAL A 187 -17.71 -5.57 -1.01
C VAL A 187 -19.01 -5.53 -0.25
N GLU A 188 -19.09 -6.26 0.85
CA GLU A 188 -20.20 -6.14 1.79
C GLU A 188 -20.07 -4.82 2.58
N THR A 189 -21.14 -4.02 2.57
CA THR A 189 -21.23 -2.76 3.32
C THR A 189 -22.51 -2.72 4.14
N ASP A 190 -22.61 -1.78 5.09
CA ASP A 190 -23.81 -1.61 5.91
C ASP A 190 -25.06 -1.24 5.09
N ASP A 191 -24.89 -0.63 3.91
CA ASP A 191 -25.96 -0.25 2.98
C ASP A 191 -26.26 -1.34 1.92
N GLY A 192 -25.58 -2.48 1.99
CA GLY A 192 -25.67 -3.60 1.06
C GLY A 192 -24.40 -3.85 0.24
N PRO A 193 -24.40 -4.84 -0.66
CA PRO A 193 -23.24 -5.13 -1.50
C PRO A 193 -22.98 -3.98 -2.48
N ASP A 194 -21.72 -3.55 -2.55
CA ASP A 194 -21.24 -2.60 -3.55
C ASP A 194 -20.18 -3.27 -4.43
N VAL A 195 -20.08 -2.84 -5.68
CA VAL A 195 -19.18 -3.41 -6.68
C VAL A 195 -18.08 -2.40 -7.01
N VAL A 196 -16.84 -2.87 -6.93
CA VAL A 196 -15.64 -2.13 -7.29
C VAL A 196 -14.86 -2.90 -8.34
N GLU A 197 -14.06 -2.18 -9.11
CA GLU A 197 -13.29 -2.79 -10.18
C GLU A 197 -11.99 -2.08 -10.49
N THR A 198 -11.09 -2.79 -11.18
CA THR A 198 -9.82 -2.26 -11.66
C THR A 198 -9.38 -2.96 -12.94
N LEU A 199 -8.47 -2.34 -13.67
CA LEU A 199 -7.75 -2.97 -14.77
C LEU A 199 -6.34 -3.31 -14.32
N LEU A 200 -6.03 -4.60 -14.25
CA LEU A 200 -4.70 -5.12 -13.93
C LEU A 200 -4.11 -5.80 -15.14
N GLN A 201 -2.80 -5.79 -15.26
CA GLN A 201 -2.16 -6.42 -16.41
C GLN A 201 -2.35 -7.93 -16.39
N ASN A 202 -2.62 -8.51 -17.56
CA ASN A 202 -2.55 -9.94 -17.78
C ASN A 202 -1.07 -10.40 -17.79
N ALA A 203 -0.52 -10.66 -16.61
CA ALA A 203 0.80 -11.26 -16.42
C ALA A 203 0.94 -11.89 -15.02
N GLU A 204 1.66 -13.02 -14.95
CA GLU A 204 1.98 -13.73 -13.70
C GLU A 204 2.79 -12.91 -12.68
N THR A 205 3.50 -11.88 -13.15
CA THR A 205 4.29 -10.97 -12.30
C THR A 205 3.43 -9.95 -11.57
N VAL A 206 2.17 -9.79 -11.95
CA VAL A 206 1.21 -8.95 -11.21
C VAL A 206 0.47 -9.85 -10.24
N LYS A 207 0.59 -9.54 -8.96
CA LYS A 207 0.00 -10.33 -7.89
C LYS A 207 -0.84 -9.46 -6.98
N VAL A 208 -1.97 -10.00 -6.53
CA VAL A 208 -2.87 -9.41 -5.56
C VAL A 208 -2.86 -10.24 -4.28
N ALA A 209 -3.19 -9.61 -3.15
CA ALA A 209 -3.37 -10.33 -1.90
C ALA A 209 -4.77 -10.98 -1.90
N THR A 210 -4.85 -12.26 -1.55
CA THR A 210 -6.11 -12.98 -1.34
C THR A 210 -6.10 -13.66 0.02
N LYS A 211 -7.25 -14.19 0.47
CA LYS A 211 -7.30 -14.97 1.72
C LYS A 211 -6.42 -16.22 1.70
N GLU A 212 -6.08 -16.73 0.52
CA GLU A 212 -5.18 -17.87 0.34
C GLU A 212 -3.70 -17.44 0.24
N GLY A 213 -3.44 -16.13 0.34
CA GLY A 213 -2.13 -15.51 0.22
C GLY A 213 -1.94 -14.78 -1.11
N ARG A 214 -0.69 -14.62 -1.53
CA ARG A 214 -0.35 -13.89 -2.74
C ARG A 214 -0.76 -14.70 -3.99
N LYS A 215 -1.64 -14.14 -4.84
CA LYS A 215 -2.14 -14.81 -6.06
C LYS A 215 -1.82 -13.98 -7.31
N ALA A 216 -1.37 -14.65 -8.38
CA ALA A 216 -1.15 -13.99 -9.66
C ALA A 216 -2.49 -13.63 -10.32
N VAL A 217 -2.57 -12.47 -10.97
CA VAL A 217 -3.81 -12.01 -11.63
C VAL A 217 -4.24 -12.98 -12.74
N THR A 218 -3.30 -13.68 -13.38
CA THR A 218 -3.59 -14.73 -14.39
C THR A 218 -4.29 -15.95 -13.83
N ASP A 219 -4.15 -16.21 -12.53
CA ASP A 219 -4.75 -17.35 -11.85
C ASP A 219 -6.01 -16.96 -11.07
N LEU A 220 -6.36 -15.67 -11.05
CA LEU A 220 -7.52 -15.14 -10.33
C LEU A 220 -8.82 -15.55 -11.03
N GLU A 221 -9.79 -16.00 -10.25
CA GLU A 221 -11.08 -16.47 -10.73
C GLU A 221 -12.25 -15.98 -9.86
N ALA A 222 -13.46 -16.11 -10.37
CA ALA A 222 -14.65 -15.76 -9.61
C ALA A 222 -14.78 -16.64 -8.36
N GLY A 223 -15.08 -16.04 -7.22
CA GLY A 223 -15.12 -16.68 -5.90
C GLY A 223 -13.84 -16.51 -5.08
N ASP A 224 -12.74 -16.05 -5.68
CA ASP A 224 -11.56 -15.64 -4.90
C ASP A 224 -11.89 -14.43 -4.03
N GLU A 225 -11.31 -14.37 -2.83
CA GLU A 225 -11.48 -13.23 -1.92
C GLU A 225 -10.21 -12.37 -1.92
N VAL A 226 -10.26 -11.20 -2.57
CA VAL A 226 -9.13 -10.27 -2.73
C VAL A 226 -9.12 -9.19 -1.65
N LEU A 227 -7.93 -8.80 -1.20
CA LEU A 227 -7.75 -7.74 -0.22
C LEU A 227 -7.85 -6.36 -0.90
N LEU A 228 -8.62 -5.47 -0.29
CA LEU A 228 -8.77 -4.09 -0.75
C LEU A 228 -8.95 -3.12 0.42
N TYR A 229 -8.69 -1.85 0.16
CA TYR A 229 -9.14 -0.75 0.99
C TYR A 229 -10.48 -0.25 0.43
N TYR A 230 -11.47 -0.14 1.31
CA TYR A 230 -12.79 0.36 0.97
C TYR A 230 -13.15 1.53 1.86
N GLU A 231 -13.56 2.64 1.26
CA GLU A 231 -14.03 3.80 2.00
C GLU A 231 -15.50 4.07 1.72
N GLU A 232 -16.29 4.11 2.79
CA GLU A 232 -17.71 4.40 2.74
C GLU A 232 -17.93 5.91 2.54
N GLY A 233 -18.57 6.25 1.42
CA GLY A 233 -18.74 7.63 0.96
C GLY A 233 -17.58 8.09 0.09
N GLY A 234 -17.84 8.37 -1.19
CA GLY A 234 -16.80 8.73 -2.16
C GLY A 234 -16.01 9.98 -1.75
N ARG A 235 -14.68 9.89 -1.74
CA ARG A 235 -13.80 11.07 -1.65
C ARG A 235 -13.62 11.67 -3.04
N HIS A 236 -13.79 12.99 -3.15
CA HIS A 236 -13.33 13.75 -4.30
C HIS A 236 -12.43 14.90 -3.80
N PHE A 237 -11.15 14.87 -4.19
CA PHE A 237 -10.14 15.90 -3.88
C PHE A 237 -9.92 16.21 -2.38
N GLY A 238 -9.63 15.18 -1.57
CA GLY A 238 -9.13 15.38 -0.20
C GLY A 238 -10.14 15.95 0.81
N GLU A 239 -11.37 16.28 0.40
CA GLU A 239 -12.45 16.70 1.29
C GLU A 239 -13.61 15.69 1.27
N LYS A 240 -14.12 15.36 2.46
CA LYS A 240 -15.29 14.49 2.66
C LYS A 240 -16.55 15.28 2.31
N ILE A 241 -16.86 15.39 1.02
CA ILE A 241 -18.06 16.06 0.52
C ILE A 241 -19.06 15.00 0.08
N GLU A 242 -20.31 15.10 0.56
CA GLU A 242 -21.48 14.41 -0.01
C GLU A 242 -21.76 14.96 -1.42
N GLU A 243 -20.94 14.65 -2.41
CA GLU A 243 -21.25 14.92 -3.81
C GLU A 243 -21.66 13.63 -4.54
N SER A 244 -22.82 13.69 -5.20
CA SER A 244 -23.36 12.62 -6.02
C SER A 244 -22.63 12.55 -7.36
N ILE A 245 -21.42 12.00 -7.35
CA ILE A 245 -20.66 11.69 -8.57
C ILE A 245 -20.88 10.22 -8.91
N ILE A 246 -21.35 9.96 -10.13
CA ILE A 246 -21.58 8.61 -10.64
C ILE A 246 -20.39 8.23 -11.51
N GLU A 247 -19.46 7.48 -10.93
CA GLU A 247 -18.40 6.78 -11.66
C GLU A 247 -18.99 5.47 -12.24
N LYS A 248 -18.69 5.14 -13.50
CA LYS A 248 -19.25 3.98 -14.24
C LYS A 248 -18.20 3.26 -15.07
#